data_AF-A0A5D4XPJ5-F1
#
_entry.id   AF-A0A5D4XPJ5-F1
#
_cell.length_a   1.000
_cell.length_b   1.000
_cell.length_c   1.000
_cell.angle_alpha   90.00
_cell.angle_beta   90.00
_cell.angle_gamma   90.00
#
_symmetry.space_group_name_H-M   'P 1'
#
loop_
_entity.id
_entity.type
_entity.pdbx_description
1 polymer ?
#
loop_
_entity_poly.entity_id
_entity_poly.type
_entity_poly.pdbx_seq_one_letter_code
_entity_poly.pdbx_strand_id
1 'polypeptide(L)'
;MKAVAVSTVLLSSSLTAFAAMPEQVQFVGSIQHDDLTPVTFDLHLPSKQSATLKLADGSTLELVTPGGQASPDGARIRLLSPAGEIMHAATVPDPSLASTSFAYRICDGQVTYMSPAPAVVPDCGA
;
A
#
# COMPACT_ATOMS: atom_id res chain seq x y z
N MET A 1 24.30 -52.27 39.21
CA MET A 1 23.69 -51.69 37.99
C MET A 1 22.33 -51.13 38.34
N LYS A 2 22.13 -49.80 38.33
CA LYS A 2 20.82 -49.15 38.17
C LYS A 2 21.07 -47.73 37.65
N ALA A 3 20.85 -47.52 36.36
CA ALA A 3 20.84 -46.20 35.75
C ALA A 3 19.44 -45.60 35.92
N VAL A 4 19.35 -44.40 36.47
CA VAL A 4 18.12 -43.61 36.50
C VAL A 4 18.30 -42.54 35.44
N ALA A 5 17.62 -42.70 34.31
CA ALA A 5 17.57 -41.70 33.24
C ALA A 5 16.50 -40.66 33.61
N VAL A 6 16.92 -39.43 33.84
CA VAL A 6 16.03 -38.27 34.00
C VAL A 6 15.87 -37.64 32.63
N SER A 7 14.73 -37.88 31.97
CA SER A 7 14.38 -37.22 30.72
C SER A 7 13.84 -35.82 31.02
N THR A 8 14.64 -34.79 30.77
CA THR A 8 14.22 -33.39 30.85
C THR A 8 13.50 -33.03 29.55
N VAL A 9 12.17 -32.95 29.59
CA VAL A 9 11.36 -32.46 28.47
C VAL A 9 11.45 -30.94 28.44
N LEU A 10 12.28 -30.41 27.52
CA LEU A 10 12.33 -28.99 27.20
C LEU A 10 11.07 -28.63 26.39
N LEU A 11 10.08 -28.06 27.07
CA LEU A 11 8.93 -27.40 26.45
C LEU A 11 9.42 -26.13 25.75
N SER A 12 9.69 -26.24 24.45
CA SER A 12 10.01 -25.11 23.58
C SER A 12 8.77 -24.21 23.43
N SER A 13 8.68 -23.18 24.26
CA SER A 13 7.66 -22.13 24.14
C SER A 13 7.93 -21.30 22.89
N SER A 14 7.27 -21.64 21.78
CA SER A 14 7.25 -20.81 20.58
C SER A 14 6.51 -19.50 20.91
N LEU A 15 7.23 -18.42 21.18
CA LEU A 15 6.63 -17.09 21.24
C LEU A 15 6.14 -16.73 19.83
N THR A 16 4.83 -16.76 19.64
CA THR A 16 4.18 -16.12 18.48
C THR A 16 4.35 -14.61 18.63
N ALA A 17 5.34 -14.04 17.95
CA ALA A 17 5.47 -12.61 17.78
C ALA A 17 4.31 -12.13 16.89
N PHE A 18 3.28 -11.52 17.49
CA PHE A 18 2.32 -10.73 16.74
C PHE A 18 3.04 -9.46 16.28
N ALA A 19 3.21 -9.28 14.97
CA ALA A 19 3.65 -8.01 14.43
C ALA A 19 2.61 -6.95 14.82
N ALA A 20 3.02 -5.98 15.66
CA ALA A 20 2.14 -4.90 16.07
C ALA A 20 1.75 -4.09 14.83
N MET A 21 0.46 -3.77 14.68
CA MET A 21 0.00 -2.86 13.64
C MET A 21 0.69 -1.50 13.83
N PRO A 22 1.25 -0.89 12.78
CA PRO A 22 1.88 0.42 12.90
C PRO A 22 0.83 1.47 13.26
N GLU A 23 1.24 2.57 13.90
CA GLU A 23 0.33 3.68 14.23
C GLU A 23 -0.07 4.50 13.01
N GLN A 24 0.78 4.48 11.97
CA GLN A 24 0.58 5.16 10.71
C GLN A 24 1.20 4.36 9.56
N VAL A 25 0.68 4.60 8.36
CA VAL A 25 1.21 4.05 7.11
C VAL A 25 1.68 5.19 6.23
N GLN A 26 2.89 5.07 5.70
CA GLN A 26 3.42 5.96 4.69
C GLN A 26 3.03 5.49 3.29
N PHE A 27 2.48 6.39 2.47
CA PHE A 27 2.27 6.19 1.05
C PHE A 27 3.16 7.15 0.29
N VAL A 28 4.11 6.60 -0.46
CA VAL A 28 4.98 7.38 -1.35
C VAL A 28 4.59 7.05 -2.78
N GLY A 29 4.43 8.06 -3.63
CA GLY A 29 4.14 7.76 -5.02
C GLY A 29 4.14 8.95 -5.95
N SER A 30 3.89 8.63 -7.21
CA SER A 30 3.74 9.61 -8.28
C SER A 30 2.59 9.25 -9.21
N ILE A 31 2.00 10.26 -9.83
CA ILE A 31 1.04 10.11 -10.91
C ILE A 31 1.55 10.94 -12.09
N GLN A 32 1.89 10.25 -13.18
CA GLN A 32 2.26 10.82 -14.46
C GLN A 32 1.04 10.78 -15.38
N HIS A 33 0.64 11.92 -15.94
CA HIS A 33 -0.45 12.01 -16.91
C HIS A 33 0.13 12.59 -18.20
N ASP A 34 0.12 11.79 -19.27
CA ASP A 34 0.74 12.12 -20.55
C ASP A 34 2.15 12.71 -20.36
N ASP A 35 2.42 13.87 -20.96
CA ASP A 35 3.70 14.58 -20.86
C ASP A 35 3.67 15.71 -19.80
N LEU A 36 2.70 15.70 -18.88
CA LEU A 36 2.59 16.72 -17.84
C LEU A 36 3.65 16.53 -16.75
N THR A 37 3.83 17.53 -15.88
CA THR A 37 4.69 17.35 -14.71
C THR A 37 4.08 16.32 -13.76
N PRO A 38 4.83 15.28 -13.33
CA PRO A 38 4.29 14.27 -12.42
C PRO A 38 3.90 14.88 -11.09
N VAL A 39 2.76 14.43 -10.56
CA VAL A 39 2.32 14.76 -9.21
C VAL A 39 2.94 13.76 -8.25
N THR A 40 3.90 14.19 -7.43
CA THR A 40 4.54 13.35 -6.41
C THR A 40 3.93 13.61 -5.03
N PHE A 41 3.82 12.59 -4.20
CA PHE A 41 3.32 12.69 -2.84
C PHE A 41 4.07 11.76 -1.89
N ASP A 42 4.14 12.20 -0.64
CA ASP A 42 4.61 11.42 0.51
C ASP A 42 3.63 11.72 1.66
N LEU A 43 2.74 10.77 1.93
CA LEU A 43 1.65 10.94 2.88
C LEU A 43 1.77 9.95 4.03
N HIS A 44 1.71 10.45 5.25
CA HIS A 44 1.59 9.63 6.44
C HIS A 44 0.14 9.67 6.92
N LEU A 45 -0.53 8.52 6.86
CA LEU A 45 -1.91 8.37 7.29
C LEU A 45 -1.96 7.57 8.58
N PRO A 46 -2.66 8.03 9.63
CA PRO A 46 -2.89 7.21 10.81
C PRO A 46 -3.58 5.90 10.42
N SER A 47 -3.30 4.83 11.15
CA SER A 47 -3.94 3.54 10.90
C SER A 47 -5.46 3.63 11.03
N LYS A 48 -6.15 2.79 10.24
CA LYS A 48 -7.61 2.76 10.10
C LYS A 48 -8.23 4.04 9.51
N GLN A 49 -7.44 4.94 8.95
CA GLN A 49 -7.89 6.14 8.23
C GLN A 49 -7.82 5.96 6.71
N SER A 50 -8.44 6.91 6.01
CA SER A 50 -8.36 7.09 4.57
C SER A 50 -8.03 8.54 4.20
N ALA A 51 -7.43 8.73 3.03
CA ALA A 51 -7.23 10.05 2.44
C ALA A 51 -7.68 10.05 0.98
N THR A 52 -8.02 11.24 0.50
CA THR A 52 -8.45 11.50 -0.86
C THR A 52 -7.65 12.67 -1.41
N LEU A 53 -6.94 12.46 -2.52
CA LEU A 53 -6.22 13.49 -3.24
C LEU A 53 -6.98 13.79 -4.54
N LYS A 54 -7.38 15.04 -4.72
CA LYS A 54 -7.93 15.52 -6.00
C LYS A 54 -6.79 16.01 -6.89
N LEU A 55 -6.74 15.50 -8.11
CA LEU A 55 -5.75 15.87 -9.11
C LEU A 55 -6.25 17.03 -9.97
N ALA A 56 -5.34 17.68 -10.69
CA ALA A 56 -5.64 18.86 -11.50
C ALA A 56 -6.56 18.54 -12.70
N ASP A 57 -6.53 17.31 -13.19
CA ASP A 57 -7.40 16.80 -14.27
C ASP A 57 -8.82 16.42 -13.75
N GLY A 58 -9.07 16.58 -12.45
CA GLY A 58 -10.32 16.21 -11.79
C GLY A 58 -10.38 14.76 -11.30
N SER A 59 -9.40 13.92 -11.68
CA SER A 59 -9.28 12.55 -11.20
C SER A 59 -8.99 12.54 -9.69
N THR A 60 -9.27 11.41 -9.04
CA THR A 60 -9.16 11.30 -7.58
C THR A 60 -8.39 10.04 -7.18
N LEU A 61 -7.37 10.20 -6.33
CA LEU A 61 -6.65 9.10 -5.69
C LEU A 61 -7.21 8.89 -4.27
N GLU A 62 -7.72 7.70 -3.99
CA GLU A 62 -8.14 7.27 -2.66
C GLU A 62 -7.09 6.31 -2.07
N LEU A 63 -6.70 6.57 -0.83
CA LEU A 63 -5.78 5.76 -0.05
C LEU A 63 -6.46 5.34 1.25
N VAL A 64 -6.39 4.06 1.58
CA VAL A 64 -6.98 3.51 2.81
C VAL A 64 -5.92 2.66 3.51
N THR A 65 -5.70 2.94 4.79
CA THR A 65 -4.79 2.16 5.64
C THR A 65 -5.44 0.85 6.13
N PRO A 66 -4.64 -0.15 6.53
CA PRO A 66 -5.16 -1.39 7.09
C PRO A 66 -5.90 -1.22 8.43
N GLY A 67 -6.70 -2.22 8.80
CA GLY A 67 -7.39 -2.33 10.09
C GLY A 67 -8.66 -1.49 10.24
N GLY A 68 -9.05 -0.73 9.21
CA GLY A 68 -10.32 -0.01 9.15
C GLY A 68 -11.44 -0.84 8.50
N GLN A 69 -12.70 -0.43 8.65
CA GLN A 69 -13.85 -1.14 8.07
C GLN A 69 -13.76 -1.30 6.54
N ALA A 70 -13.24 -0.27 5.86
CA ALA A 70 -13.09 -0.28 4.41
C ALA A 70 -11.96 -1.20 3.91
N SER A 71 -11.00 -1.54 4.78
CA SER A 71 -9.83 -2.36 4.42
C SER A 71 -9.24 -3.03 5.67
N PRO A 72 -9.86 -4.11 6.17
CA PRO A 72 -9.44 -4.74 7.42
C PRO A 72 -8.06 -5.40 7.32
N ASP A 73 -7.78 -6.06 6.20
CA ASP A 73 -6.63 -6.97 6.06
C ASP A 73 -5.47 -6.41 5.21
N GLY A 74 -5.51 -5.13 4.85
CA GLY A 74 -4.47 -4.53 4.02
C GLY A 74 -4.74 -3.08 3.64
N ALA A 75 -3.80 -2.43 2.97
CA ALA A 75 -4.00 -1.09 2.44
C ALA A 75 -4.69 -1.14 1.08
N ARG A 76 -5.54 -0.16 0.77
CA ARG A 76 -6.22 -0.04 -0.52
C ARG A 76 -5.83 1.26 -1.21
N ILE A 77 -5.58 1.17 -2.51
CA ILE A 77 -5.23 2.29 -3.38
C ILE A 77 -6.23 2.26 -4.54
N ARG A 78 -6.95 3.35 -4.79
CA ARG A 78 -7.88 3.47 -5.92
C ARG A 78 -7.65 4.76 -6.67
N LEU A 79 -7.65 4.68 -7.99
CA LEU A 79 -7.68 5.84 -8.87
C LEU A 79 -9.04 5.91 -9.54
N LEU A 80 -9.69 7.05 -9.41
CA LEU A 80 -11.01 7.35 -9.95
C LEU A 80 -10.89 8.42 -11.05
N SER A 81 -11.69 8.28 -12.09
CA SER A 81 -11.85 9.30 -13.13
C SER A 81 -12.57 10.54 -12.57
N PRO A 82 -12.60 11.68 -13.29
CA PRO A 82 -13.37 12.85 -12.88
C PRO A 82 -14.88 12.59 -12.74
N ALA A 83 -15.40 11.58 -13.43
CA ALA A 83 -16.79 11.12 -13.32
C ALA A 83 -17.03 10.21 -12.09
N GLY A 84 -15.97 9.86 -11.34
CA GLY A 84 -16.03 8.97 -10.19
C GLY A 84 -15.96 7.48 -10.55
N GLU A 85 -15.64 7.13 -11.80
CA GLU A 85 -15.49 5.73 -12.22
C GLU A 85 -14.13 5.18 -11.80
N ILE A 86 -14.05 3.90 -11.44
CA ILE A 86 -12.78 3.27 -11.05
C ILE A 86 -11.93 3.04 -12.29
N MET A 87 -10.82 3.78 -12.40
CA MET A 87 -9.81 3.55 -13.44
C MET A 87 -8.84 2.44 -13.03
N HIS A 88 -8.51 2.35 -11.74
CA HIS A 88 -7.70 1.27 -11.18
C HIS A 88 -7.95 1.08 -9.68
N ALA A 89 -7.75 -0.14 -9.20
CA ALA A 89 -7.75 -0.48 -7.77
C ALA A 89 -6.68 -1.53 -7.46
N ALA A 90 -5.91 -1.31 -6.40
CA ALA A 90 -4.98 -2.27 -5.84
C ALA A 90 -5.16 -2.41 -4.33
N THR A 91 -4.79 -3.59 -3.83
CA THR A 91 -4.72 -3.90 -2.40
C THR A 91 -3.32 -4.42 -2.08
N VAL A 92 -2.73 -3.92 -1.01
CA VAL A 92 -1.50 -4.45 -0.42
C VAL A 92 -1.92 -5.29 0.78
N PRO A 93 -1.92 -6.64 0.69
CA PRO A 93 -2.48 -7.53 1.71
C PRO A 93 -1.48 -7.72 2.88
N ASP A 94 -1.18 -6.62 3.57
CA ASP A 94 -0.34 -6.61 4.76
C ASP A 94 -1.01 -5.75 5.85
N PRO A 95 -1.56 -6.36 6.91
CA PRO A 95 -2.16 -5.63 8.02
C PRO A 95 -1.13 -4.87 8.87
N SER A 96 0.15 -5.22 8.76
CA SER A 96 1.28 -4.58 9.44
C SER A 96 2.05 -3.58 8.56
N LEU A 97 1.48 -3.21 7.41
CA LEU A 97 2.13 -2.36 6.41
C LEU A 97 2.52 -1.01 7.03
N ALA A 98 3.82 -0.75 7.16
CA ALA A 98 4.33 0.54 7.64
C ALA A 98 4.52 1.56 6.51
N SER A 99 4.86 1.10 5.30
CA SER A 99 5.09 1.96 4.14
C SER A 99 4.85 1.20 2.84
N THR A 100 4.39 1.90 1.81
CA THR A 100 4.31 1.38 0.44
C THR A 100 4.67 2.45 -0.58
N SER A 101 5.24 2.00 -1.70
CA SER A 101 5.53 2.86 -2.85
C SER A 101 4.83 2.36 -4.11
N PHE A 102 4.29 3.30 -4.88
CA PHE A 102 3.68 3.00 -6.17
C PHE A 102 3.71 4.21 -7.10
N ALA A 103 3.54 3.96 -8.39
CA ALA A 103 3.35 4.99 -9.38
C ALA A 103 2.17 4.66 -10.28
N TYR A 104 1.47 5.69 -10.73
CA TYR A 104 0.54 5.61 -11.85
C TYR A 104 1.11 6.31 -13.05
N ARG A 105 0.86 5.72 -14.22
CA ARG A 105 1.02 6.37 -15.51
C ARG A 105 -0.32 6.33 -16.23
N ILE A 106 -0.76 7.47 -16.73
CA ILE A 106 -2.00 7.62 -17.48
C ILE A 106 -1.61 8.12 -18.87
N CYS A 107 -1.82 7.30 -19.90
CA CYS A 107 -1.51 7.64 -21.29
C CYS A 107 -2.77 7.44 -22.14
N ASP A 108 -3.26 8.50 -22.79
CA ASP A 108 -4.48 8.42 -23.64
C ASP A 108 -5.64 7.68 -22.94
N GLY A 109 -5.85 8.02 -21.66
CA GLY A 109 -6.87 7.41 -20.79
C GLY A 109 -6.55 6.00 -20.26
N GLN A 110 -5.46 5.36 -20.68
CA GLN A 110 -5.03 4.06 -20.16
C GLN A 110 -4.20 4.20 -18.90
N VAL A 111 -4.60 3.51 -17.83
CA VAL A 111 -3.89 3.54 -16.55
C VAL A 111 -2.96 2.33 -16.40
N THR A 112 -1.68 2.60 -16.17
CA THR A 112 -0.68 1.62 -15.75
C THR A 112 -0.33 1.84 -14.28
N TYR A 113 -0.50 0.83 -13.45
CA TYR A 113 -0.06 0.83 -12.05
C TYR A 113 1.27 0.09 -11.92
N MET A 114 2.21 0.68 -11.17
CA MET A 114 3.53 0.12 -10.92
C MET A 114 3.80 0.11 -9.42
N SER A 115 4.06 -1.08 -8.86
CA SER A 115 4.45 -1.23 -7.46
C SER A 115 5.45 -2.38 -7.32
N PRO A 116 6.61 -2.17 -6.67
CA PRO A 116 7.09 -0.90 -6.11
C PRO A 116 7.23 0.22 -7.15
N ALA A 117 7.27 1.48 -6.71
CA ALA A 117 7.47 2.61 -7.62
C ALA A 117 8.85 2.48 -8.31
N PRO A 118 8.93 2.57 -9.65
CA PRO A 118 10.22 2.61 -10.33
C PRO A 118 10.93 3.93 -10.04
N ALA A 119 12.26 3.95 -10.16
CA ALA A 119 13.05 5.17 -10.00
C ALA A 119 12.70 6.23 -11.06
N VAL A 120 12.30 5.79 -12.26
CA VAL A 120 11.82 6.62 -13.36
C VAL A 120 10.56 5.96 -13.91
N VAL A 121 9.46 6.71 -13.99
CA VAL A 121 8.24 6.28 -14.66
C VAL A 121 8.44 6.47 -16.16
N PRO A 122 8.27 5.44 -17.01
CA PRO A 122 8.47 5.59 -18.44
C PRO A 122 7.39 6.49 -19.05
N ASP A 123 7.75 7.38 -19.96
CA ASP A 123 6.83 8.31 -20.61
C ASP A 123 5.76 7.61 -21.48
N CYS A 124 4.76 8.38 -21.90
CA CYS A 124 3.71 7.92 -22.81
C CYS A 124 4.24 7.88 -24.25
N GLY A 125 4.71 6.72 -24.70
CA GLY A 125 5.22 6.52 -26.07
C GLY A 125 6.61 5.90 -26.17
N ALA A 126 7.18 5.43 -25.06
CA ALA A 126 8.40 4.61 -25.03
C ALA A 126 8.15 3.15 -25.46
#